data_AF-A0A949F038-F1
#
_entry.id   AF-A0A949F038-F1
#
_cell.length_a   1.000
_cell.length_b   1.000
_cell.length_c   1.000
_cell.angle_alpha   90.00
_cell.angle_beta   90.00
_cell.angle_gamma   90.00
#
_symmetry.space_group_name_H-M   'P 1'
#
loop_
_entity.id
_entity.type
_entity.pdbx_description
1 polymer ?
#
loop_
_entity_poly.entity_id
_entity_poly.type
_entity_poly.pdbx_seq_one_letter_code
_entity_poly.pdbx_strand_id
1 'polypeptide(L)' 'MVRTKIICTLGPASSNETAIRNMTLAGMDVVRLNFSYGDLDSHARRINLVRRVNKKYRRHVRVLQDLEGPRIRVGRFKG' A
#
# COMPACT_ATOMS: atom_id res chain seq x y z
N MET A 1 -4.57 -24.48 -7.18
CA MET A 1 -5.02 -23.11 -6.81
C MET A 1 -4.11 -22.59 -5.71
N VAL A 2 -3.47 -21.43 -5.88
CA VAL A 2 -2.58 -20.85 -4.86
C VAL A 2 -3.42 -20.40 -3.66
N ARG A 3 -3.09 -20.88 -2.46
CA ARG A 3 -3.81 -20.50 -1.22
C ARG A 3 -3.19 -19.30 -0.51
N THR A 4 -1.86 -19.18 -0.60
CA THR A 4 -1.09 -18.10 0.02
C THR A 4 -1.46 -16.75 -0.59
N LYS A 5 -1.58 -15.73 0.27
CA LYS A 5 -1.98 -14.38 -0.11
C LYS A 5 -0.79 -13.47 -0.32
N ILE A 6 -0.88 -12.55 -1.28
CA ILE A 6 0.20 -11.61 -1.62
C ILE A 6 -0.13 -10.22 -1.08
N ILE A 7 0.77 -9.69 -0.25
CA ILE A 7 0.71 -8.32 0.28
C ILE A 7 1.73 -7.46 -0.44
N CYS A 8 1.31 -6.36 -1.07
CA CYS A 8 2.20 -5.42 -1.74
C CYS A 8 2.18 -4.06 -1.04
N THR A 9 3.36 -3.54 -0.68
CA THR A 9 3.49 -2.20 -0.08
C THR A 9 3.40 -1.14 -1.17
N LEU A 10 2.51 -0.16 -1.03
CA LEU A 10 2.44 0.96 -1.96
C LEU A 10 3.44 2.06 -1.60
N GLY A 11 4.18 2.53 -2.60
CA GLY A 11 5.08 3.66 -2.52
C GLY A 11 4.95 4.56 -3.76
N PRO A 12 5.81 5.57 -3.90
CA PRO A 12 5.76 6.53 -5.02
C PRO A 12 5.76 5.86 -6.40
N ALA A 13 6.54 4.79 -6.57
CA ALA A 13 6.64 4.05 -7.84
C ALA A 13 5.38 3.23 -8.19
N SER A 14 4.50 2.95 -7.21
CA SER A 14 3.37 2.03 -7.36
C SER A 14 2.01 2.65 -7.00
N SER A 15 1.94 3.97 -6.80
CA SER A 15 0.72 4.67 -6.35
C SER A 15 -0.17 5.25 -7.45
N ASN A 16 0.00 4.84 -8.71
CA ASN A 16 -0.87 5.24 -9.83
C ASN A 16 -1.82 4.10 -10.26
N GLU A 17 -2.92 4.45 -10.95
CA GLU A 17 -3.99 3.49 -11.29
C GLU A 17 -3.46 2.30 -12.10
N THR A 18 -2.59 2.58 -13.07
CA THR A 18 -2.00 1.57 -13.96
C THR A 18 -1.18 0.55 -13.19
N ALA A 19 -0.32 0.99 -12.26
CA ALA A 19 0.49 0.12 -11.43
C ALA A 19 -0.37 -0.76 -10.52
N ILE A 20 -1.34 -0.17 -9.82
CA ILE A 20 -2.25 -0.93 -8.93
C ILE A 20 -3.07 -1.94 -9.73
N ARG A 21 -3.56 -1.57 -10.92
CA ARG A 21 -4.26 -2.49 -11.83
C ARG A 21 -3.35 -3.65 -12.22
N ASN A 22 -2.13 -3.37 -12.68
CA ASN A 22 -1.20 -4.41 -13.11
C ASN A 22 -0.87 -5.39 -11.96
N MET A 23 -0.60 -4.89 -10.76
CA MET A 23 -0.37 -5.73 -9.58
C MET A 23 -1.61 -6.55 -9.20
N THR A 24 -2.81 -5.95 -9.29
CA THR A 24 -4.07 -6.65 -9.01
C THR A 24 -4.28 -7.81 -9.99
N LEU A 25 -4.02 -7.60 -11.28
CA LEU A 25 -4.13 -8.65 -12.30
C LEU A 25 -3.03 -9.72 -12.15
N ALA A 26 -1.86 -9.35 -11.65
CA ALA A 26 -0.76 -10.25 -11.36
C ALA A 26 -0.96 -11.11 -10.08
N GLY A 27 -2.00 -10.84 -9.28
CA GLY A 27 -2.35 -11.66 -8.12
C GLY A 27 -2.16 -11.00 -6.75
N MET A 28 -2.01 -9.68 -6.67
CA MET A 28 -2.03 -8.96 -5.39
C MET A 28 -3.39 -9.13 -4.67
N ASP A 29 -3.37 -9.55 -3.41
CA ASP A 29 -4.57 -9.71 -2.58
C ASP A 29 -4.78 -8.55 -1.59
N VAL A 30 -3.69 -7.93 -1.14
CA VAL A 30 -3.71 -6.88 -0.11
C VAL A 30 -2.71 -5.78 -0.45
N VAL A 31 -3.16 -4.54 -0.34
CA VAL A 31 -2.30 -3.36 -0.33
C VAL A 31 -1.90 -3.04 1.10
N ARG A 32 -0.60 -2.93 1.35
CA ARG A 32 -0.04 -2.40 2.60
C ARG A 32 0.28 -0.92 2.45
N LEU A 33 -0.21 -0.12 3.39
CA LEU A 33 0.12 1.30 3.54
C LEU A 33 1.02 1.43 4.77
N ASN A 34 2.31 1.68 4.55
CA ASN A 34 3.26 1.91 5.62
C ASN A 34 3.15 3.37 6.11
N PHE A 35 2.66 3.57 7.33
CA PHE A 35 2.45 4.91 7.91
C PHE A 35 3.73 5.51 8.50
N SER A 36 4.87 4.81 8.46
CA SER A 36 6.17 5.43 8.73
C SER A 36 6.56 6.47 7.66
N TYR A 37 5.84 6.51 6.53
CA TYR A 37 6.12 7.39 5.40
C TYR A 37 4.84 7.92 4.73
N GLY A 38 4.85 9.19 4.37
CA GLY A 38 3.74 9.85 3.67
C GLY A 38 2.77 10.54 4.62
N ASP A 39 1.90 11.36 4.04
CA ASP A 39 0.83 12.07 4.74
C ASP A 39 -0.53 11.34 4.60
N LEU A 40 -1.48 11.72 5.45
CA LEU A 40 -2.83 11.15 5.47
C LEU A 40 -3.55 11.30 4.12
N ASP A 41 -3.38 12.42 3.42
CA ASP A 41 -4.02 12.65 2.13
C ASP A 41 -3.48 11.69 1.06
N SER A 42 -2.18 11.41 1.08
CA SER A 42 -1.53 10.46 0.20
C SER A 42 -2.05 9.05 0.42
N HIS A 43 -2.26 8.64 1.68
CA HIS A 43 -2.87 7.36 2.01
C HIS A 43 -4.34 7.31 1.56
N ALA A 44 -5.12 8.38 1.79
CA ALA A 44 -6.50 8.47 1.35
C ALA A 44 -6.63 8.35 -0.17
N ARG A 45 -5.76 9.05 -0.93
CA ARG A 45 -5.69 8.93 -2.40
C ARG A 45 -5.43 7.48 -2.83
N ARG A 46 -4.47 6.80 -2.20
CA ARG A 46 -4.15 5.38 -2.48
C ARG A 46 -5.34 4.46 -2.18
N ILE A 47 -6.03 4.66 -1.05
CA ILE A 47 -7.23 3.87 -0.68
C ILE A 47 -8.34 4.03 -1.73
N ASN A 48 -8.62 5.27 -2.13
CA ASN A 48 -9.64 5.57 -3.12
C ASN A 48 -9.32 4.95 -4.48
N LEU A 49 -8.03 4.94 -4.85
CA LEU A 49 -7.56 4.30 -6.07
C LEU A 49 -7.76 2.77 -6.04
N VAL A 50 -7.41 2.10 -4.93
CA VAL A 50 -7.66 0.66 -4.74
C VAL A 50 -9.15 0.34 -4.82
N ARG A 51 -10.01 1.15 -4.18
CA ARG A 51 -11.48 1.00 -4.25
C ARG A 51 -12.01 1.14 -5.68
N ARG A 52 -11.47 2.10 -6.44
CA ARG A 52 -11.83 2.29 -7.86
C ARG A 52 -11.44 1.09 -8.70
N VAL A 53 -10.22 0.58 -8.53
CA VAL A 53 -9.73 -0.62 -9.23
C VAL A 53 -10.60 -1.84 -8.88
N ASN A 54 -10.91 -2.05 -7.60
CA ASN A 54 -11.83 -3.12 -7.17
C ASN A 54 -13.19 -3.03 -7.88
N LYS A 55 -13.81 -1.84 -7.90
CA LYS A 55 -15.10 -1.62 -8.57
C LYS A 55 -15.02 -1.87 -10.08
N LYS A 56 -13.99 -1.35 -10.75
CA LYS A 56 -13.82 -1.41 -12.20
C LYS A 56 -13.51 -2.82 -12.70
N TYR A 57 -12.70 -3.58 -11.97
CA TYR A 57 -12.20 -4.88 -12.40
C TYR A 57 -12.84 -6.06 -11.65
N ARG A 58 -13.87 -5.81 -10.83
CA ARG A 58 -14.56 -6.82 -10.02
C ARG A 58 -13.58 -7.64 -9.16
N ARG A 59 -12.72 -6.92 -8.43
CA ARG A 59 -11.71 -7.50 -7.53
C ARG A 59 -11.98 -7.11 -6.08
N HIS A 60 -11.36 -7.84 -5.16
CA HIS A 60 -11.51 -7.66 -3.72
C HIS A 60 -10.15 -7.48 -3.02
N VAL A 61 -9.29 -6.62 -3.59
CA VAL A 61 -8.01 -6.26 -2.95
C VAL A 61 -8.30 -5.54 -1.64
N ARG A 62 -7.75 -6.04 -0.54
CA ARG A 62 -7.93 -5.46 0.81
C ARG A 62 -6.89 -4.37 1.08
N VAL A 63 -7.18 -3.50 2.04
CA VAL A 63 -6.23 -2.49 2.52
C VAL A 63 -5.78 -2.87 3.93
N LEU A 64 -4.47 -2.85 4.15
CA LEU A 64 -3.82 -3.04 5.44
C LEU A 64 -3.08 -1.76 5.80
N GLN A 65 -3.45 -1.15 6.92
CA GLN A 65 -2.72 -0.05 7.53
C GLN A 65 -1.64 -0.63 8.44
N ASP A 66 -0.39 -0.22 8.23
CA ASP A 66 0.75 -0.64 9.03
C ASP A 66 1.31 0.57 9.80
N LEU A 67 1.22 0.51 11.12
CA LEU A 67 1.60 1.59 12.03
C LEU A 67 3.12 1.61 12.23
N GLU A 68 3.74 2.78 12.40
CA GLU A 68 5.20 2.87 12.65
C GLU A 68 5.62 2.14 13.93
N GLY A 69 4.78 2.23 14.97
CA GLY A 69 5.09 1.70 16.30
C GLY A 69 6.14 2.52 17.05
N PRO A 70 6.44 2.16 18.31
CA PRO A 70 7.47 2.83 19.10
C PRO A 70 8.87 2.52 18.56
N ARG A 71 9.72 3.54 18.42
CA ARG A 71 11.11 3.39 17.94
C ARG A 71 12.07 4.26 18.76
N ILE A 72 13.10 3.62 19.34
CA ILE A 72 14.24 4.31 19.96
C ILE A 72 15.23 4.68 18.84
N ARG A 73 15.58 5.96 18.71
CA ARG A 73 16.54 6.46 17.71
C ARG A 73 17.73 7.13 18.39
N VAL A 74 18.92 6.96 17.82
CA VAL A 74 20.11 7.71 18.23
C VAL A 74 19.99 9.18 17.80
N GLY A 75 20.63 10.08 18.54
CA GLY A 75 20.67 11.50 18.26
C GLY A 75 21.61 11.85 17.09
N ARG A 76 21.81 13.15 16.87
CA ARG A 76 22.78 13.64 15.88
C ARG A 76 24.20 13.43 16.40
N PHE A 77 25.08 12.91 15.56
CA PHE A 77 26.51 12.86 15.85
C PHE A 77 27.13 14.26 15.65
N LYS A 78 28.11 14.63 16.49
CA LYS A 78 28.94 15.81 16.24
C LYS A 78 29.89 15.46 15.10
N GLY A 79 29.74 16.14 13.97
CA GLY A 79 30.76 16.19 12.92
C GLY A 79 31.90 17.10 13.32
#